data_AF-A0A7W1F6B7-F1
#
_entry.id   AF-A0A7W1F6B7-F1
#
_cell.length_a   1.000
_cell.length_b   1.000
_cell.length_c   1.000
_cell.angle_alpha   90.00
_cell.angle_beta   90.00
_cell.angle_gamma   90.00
#
_symmetry.space_group_name_H-M   'P 1'
#
loop_
_entity.id
_entity.type
_entity.pdbx_description
1 polymer ?
#
loop_
_entity_poly.entity_id
_entity_poly.type
_entity_poly.pdbx_seq_one_letter_code
_entity_poly.pdbx_strand_id
1 'polypeptide(L)'
;MLAHLLNAHPARHDRWIEGLPFAWEGRDELDDAEHLVAALGTRRFDLVLGTQRQRRLEVRAGGISVARLVAADVIAAETHDGNLVVAFADSHTLIGELPEDASASLSEDDGTPSVRRGNLSLSVHGDDVIALASCGRTFSVARGASIDQARARALAGLVRLPWFEAEERLARVGTTALR
;
A
#
# COMPACT_ATOMS: atom_id res chain seq x y z
N MET A 1 -0.18 6.27 -17.86
CA MET A 1 -0.78 5.29 -16.93
C MET A 1 -1.93 5.90 -16.14
N LEU A 2 -1.73 6.92 -15.30
CA LEU A 2 -2.82 7.51 -14.50
C LEU A 2 -4.07 7.89 -15.33
N ALA A 3 -3.90 8.65 -16.42
CA ALA A 3 -5.03 9.02 -17.29
C ALA A 3 -5.78 7.81 -17.87
N HIS A 4 -5.06 6.73 -18.19
CA HIS A 4 -5.68 5.49 -18.68
C HIS A 4 -6.56 4.85 -17.59
N LEU A 5 -6.02 4.71 -16.38
CA LEU A 5 -6.76 4.20 -15.22
C LEU A 5 -8.02 5.01 -14.91
N LEU A 6 -7.92 6.34 -14.92
CA LEU A 6 -9.06 7.22 -14.65
C LEU A 6 -10.13 7.12 -15.73
N ASN A 7 -9.73 7.01 -17.00
CA ASN A 7 -10.67 6.84 -18.12
C ASN A 7 -11.37 5.47 -18.08
N ALA A 8 -10.67 4.41 -17.66
CA ALA A 8 -11.24 3.07 -17.52
C ALA A 8 -12.20 2.96 -16.32
N HIS A 9 -12.04 3.81 -15.31
CA HIS A 9 -12.79 3.75 -14.05
C HIS A 9 -13.32 5.11 -13.56
N PRO A 10 -14.21 5.78 -14.33
CA PRO A 10 -14.63 7.17 -14.10
C PRO A 10 -15.53 7.38 -12.87
N ALA A 11 -16.14 6.31 -12.34
CA ALA A 11 -17.13 6.39 -11.25
C ALA A 11 -16.53 6.24 -9.84
N ARG A 12 -15.21 6.28 -9.68
CA ARG A 12 -14.55 5.91 -8.42
C ARG A 12 -14.09 7.13 -7.64
N HIS A 13 -14.35 7.09 -6.34
CA HIS A 13 -14.16 8.21 -5.42
C HIS A 13 -12.68 8.62 -5.33
N ASP A 14 -12.44 9.92 -5.36
CA ASP A 14 -11.16 10.59 -5.09
C ASP A 14 -11.03 11.02 -3.62
N ARG A 15 -11.99 10.59 -2.79
CA ARG A 15 -12.09 11.01 -1.39
C ARG A 15 -11.13 10.23 -0.51
N TRP A 16 -10.25 10.98 0.14
CA TRP A 16 -9.43 10.48 1.24
C TRP A 16 -10.19 10.66 2.56
N ILE A 17 -10.65 9.55 3.15
CA ILE A 17 -11.34 9.55 4.44
C ILE A 17 -10.53 8.66 5.38
N GLU A 18 -9.96 9.26 6.41
CA GLU A 18 -9.20 8.56 7.43
C GLU A 18 -9.98 7.37 8.00
N GLY A 19 -9.28 6.27 8.26
CA GLY A 19 -9.84 5.05 8.83
C GLY A 19 -10.63 4.18 7.85
N LEU A 20 -10.83 4.62 6.59
CA LEU A 20 -11.44 3.73 5.59
C LEU A 20 -10.56 2.49 5.37
N PRO A 21 -11.15 1.28 5.35
CA PRO A 21 -10.42 0.06 5.06
C PRO A 21 -9.69 0.10 3.72
N PHE A 22 -8.50 -0.48 3.70
CA PHE A 22 -7.65 -0.67 2.54
C PHE A 22 -6.94 -2.03 2.66
N ALA A 23 -6.61 -2.67 1.54
CA ALA A 23 -6.08 -4.04 1.55
C ALA A 23 -7.01 -5.02 2.30
N TRP A 24 -8.32 -4.92 2.07
CA TRP A 24 -9.33 -5.71 2.78
C TRP A 24 -10.03 -6.70 1.84
N GLU A 25 -9.97 -8.01 2.12
CA GLU A 25 -10.60 -9.05 1.28
C GLU A 25 -12.06 -9.41 1.67
N GLY A 26 -12.66 -8.76 2.67
CA GLY A 26 -14.08 -8.93 2.97
C GLY A 26 -14.39 -10.14 3.86
N ARG A 27 -13.41 -10.67 4.59
CA ARG A 27 -13.61 -11.83 5.47
C ARG A 27 -14.10 -11.40 6.85
N ASP A 28 -15.09 -12.13 7.37
CA ASP A 28 -15.74 -11.88 8.67
C ASP A 28 -14.89 -12.28 9.89
N GLU A 29 -13.76 -12.95 9.69
CA GLU A 29 -12.93 -13.46 10.78
C GLU A 29 -11.58 -12.73 10.83
N LEU A 30 -11.41 -11.93 11.89
CA LEU A 30 -10.14 -11.34 12.36
C LEU A 30 -9.09 -12.41 12.78
N ASP A 31 -9.38 -13.69 12.58
CA ASP A 31 -8.57 -14.83 13.04
C ASP A 31 -7.47 -15.23 12.05
N ASP A 32 -7.36 -14.51 10.94
CA ASP A 32 -6.35 -14.75 9.92
C ASP A 32 -5.08 -13.96 10.27
N ALA A 33 -4.40 -14.40 11.34
CA ALA A 33 -3.18 -13.85 11.91
C ALA A 33 -1.98 -13.77 10.94
N GLU A 34 -2.19 -13.99 9.64
CA GLU A 34 -1.18 -13.87 8.58
C GLU A 34 -1.45 -12.73 7.58
N HIS A 35 -2.68 -12.21 7.45
CA HIS A 35 -3.03 -11.24 6.41
C HIS A 35 -2.53 -9.82 6.72
N LEU A 36 -2.21 -9.06 5.66
CA LEU A 36 -1.94 -7.64 5.75
C LEU A 36 -3.25 -6.87 5.58
N VAL A 37 -3.66 -6.18 6.64
CA VAL A 37 -4.81 -5.26 6.60
C VAL A 37 -4.29 -3.83 6.75
N ALA A 38 -4.89 -2.89 6.03
CA ALA A 38 -4.56 -1.49 6.13
C ALA A 38 -5.81 -0.61 6.26
N ALA A 39 -5.59 0.64 6.63
CA ALA A 39 -6.59 1.69 6.57
C ALA A 39 -5.94 3.00 6.12
N LEU A 40 -6.72 3.89 5.53
CA LEU A 40 -6.25 5.22 5.15
C LEU A 40 -5.84 6.01 6.39
N GLY A 41 -4.61 6.52 6.41
CA GLY A 41 -4.10 7.33 7.52
C GLY A 41 -4.65 8.76 7.54
N THR A 42 -4.37 9.48 8.62
CA THR A 42 -4.74 10.89 8.78
C THR A 42 -4.13 11.79 7.70
N ARG A 43 -2.88 11.51 7.32
CA ARG A 43 -2.18 12.21 6.24
C ARG A 43 -2.42 11.50 4.92
N ARG A 44 -2.52 12.28 3.84
CA ARG A 44 -2.69 11.72 2.49
C ARG A 44 -1.53 10.77 2.16
N PHE A 45 -1.90 9.65 1.56
CA PHE A 45 -1.04 8.54 1.14
C PHE A 45 -0.40 7.73 2.26
N ASP A 46 -0.65 8.07 3.52
CA ASP A 46 -0.27 7.20 4.62
C ASP A 46 -1.26 6.05 4.75
N LEU A 47 -0.76 4.87 5.09
CA LEU A 47 -1.56 3.72 5.45
C LEU A 47 -1.22 3.30 6.87
N VAL A 48 -2.25 3.10 7.68
CA VAL A 48 -2.14 2.45 8.99
C VAL A 48 -2.24 0.96 8.75
N LEU A 49 -1.20 0.22 9.13
CA LEU A 49 -1.11 -1.23 8.95
C LEU A 49 -1.64 -1.92 10.21
N GLY A 50 -2.84 -2.51 10.08
CA GLY A 50 -3.53 -3.23 11.14
C GLY A 50 -2.96 -4.63 11.30
N THR A 51 -2.19 -4.83 12.36
CA THR A 51 -1.56 -6.11 12.74
C THR A 51 -1.57 -6.24 14.27
N GLN A 52 -0.76 -7.11 14.90
CA GLN A 52 -0.69 -7.17 16.37
C GLN A 52 -0.18 -5.86 16.98
N ARG A 53 0.69 -5.17 16.24
CA ARG A 53 1.19 -3.83 16.60
C ARG A 53 0.96 -2.86 15.45
N GLN A 54 0.26 -1.77 15.74
CA GLN A 54 -0.03 -0.75 14.74
C GLN A 54 1.28 -0.13 14.22
N ARG A 55 1.38 -0.06 12.89
CA ARG A 55 2.52 0.52 12.16
C ARG A 55 1.98 1.43 11.07
N ARG A 56 2.84 2.28 10.53
CA ARG A 56 2.48 3.21 9.46
C ARG A 56 3.40 3.05 8.28
N LEU A 57 2.80 2.83 7.11
CA LEU A 57 3.46 3.13 5.85
C LEU A 57 3.24 4.61 5.59
N GLU A 58 4.34 5.35 5.55
CA GLU A 58 4.34 6.77 5.27
C GLU A 58 4.80 7.00 3.84
N VAL A 59 3.97 7.66 3.04
CA VAL A 59 4.36 8.09 1.70
C VAL A 59 4.43 9.60 1.66
N ARG A 60 5.60 10.10 1.24
CA ARG A 60 5.91 11.53 1.21
C ARG A 60 6.30 11.89 -0.20
N ALA A 61 5.55 12.79 -0.83
CA ALA A 61 5.88 13.38 -2.12
C ALA A 61 6.08 14.88 -1.95
N GLY A 62 7.04 15.45 -2.69
CA GLY A 62 7.26 16.89 -2.74
C GLY A 62 6.05 17.64 -3.32
N GLY A 63 5.87 18.88 -2.86
CA GLY A 63 4.88 19.81 -3.42
C GLY A 63 3.42 19.42 -3.22
N ILE A 64 2.55 19.95 -4.07
CA ILE A 64 1.11 19.69 -4.02
C ILE A 64 0.84 18.32 -4.62
N SER A 65 0.12 17.48 -3.87
CA SER A 65 -0.29 16.15 -4.33
C SER A 65 -1.80 15.97 -4.16
N VAL A 66 -2.44 15.43 -5.19
CA VAL A 66 -3.90 15.25 -5.25
C VAL A 66 -4.23 13.80 -5.58
N ALA A 67 -4.86 13.13 -4.62
CA ALA A 67 -5.47 11.83 -4.88
C ALA A 67 -6.55 11.97 -5.97
N ARG A 68 -6.47 11.14 -7.00
CA ARG A 68 -7.44 11.09 -8.10
C ARG A 68 -8.33 9.86 -8.01
N LEU A 69 -7.86 8.83 -7.32
CA LEU A 69 -8.53 7.56 -7.14
C LEU A 69 -8.17 6.99 -5.77
N VAL A 70 -9.18 6.66 -4.96
CA VAL A 70 -9.03 5.94 -3.69
C VAL A 70 -10.18 4.95 -3.61
N ALA A 71 -9.99 3.78 -4.21
CA ALA A 71 -11.05 2.78 -4.32
C ALA A 71 -10.50 1.38 -4.56
N ALA A 72 -11.22 0.37 -4.06
CA ALA A 72 -10.90 -1.04 -4.29
C ALA A 72 -9.43 -1.38 -4.01
N ASP A 73 -8.89 -0.91 -2.89
CA ASP A 73 -7.49 -1.12 -2.51
C ASP A 73 -6.46 -0.61 -3.52
N VAL A 74 -6.84 0.44 -4.27
CA VAL A 74 -5.96 1.21 -5.13
C VAL A 74 -6.03 2.68 -4.74
N ILE A 75 -4.85 3.27 -4.55
CA ILE A 75 -4.65 4.72 -4.48
C ILE A 75 -3.88 5.12 -5.73
N ALA A 76 -4.40 6.07 -6.49
CA ALA A 76 -3.67 6.69 -7.59
C ALA A 76 -3.77 8.21 -7.47
N ALA A 77 -2.64 8.89 -7.64
CA ALA A 77 -2.54 10.31 -7.41
C ALA A 77 -1.64 11.00 -8.44
N GLU A 78 -1.94 12.26 -8.65
CA GLU A 78 -1.07 13.20 -9.35
C GLU A 78 -0.26 13.96 -8.30
N THR A 79 1.04 14.04 -8.52
CA THR A 79 1.98 14.81 -7.69
C THR A 79 2.74 15.78 -8.57
N HIS A 80 3.55 16.66 -7.96
CA HIS A 80 4.36 17.61 -8.72
C HIS A 80 5.31 16.91 -9.72
N ASP A 81 5.97 15.84 -9.28
CA ASP A 81 7.06 15.17 -10.01
C ASP A 81 6.62 13.84 -10.64
N GLY A 82 5.32 13.73 -10.95
CA GLY A 82 4.75 12.59 -11.66
C GLY A 82 3.61 11.92 -10.90
N ASN A 83 3.32 10.68 -11.27
CA ASN A 83 2.19 9.95 -10.71
C ASN A 83 2.64 9.00 -9.61
N LEU A 84 1.76 8.84 -8.62
CA LEU A 84 1.89 7.86 -7.55
C LEU A 84 0.80 6.80 -7.72
N VAL A 85 1.14 5.54 -7.47
CA VAL A 85 0.17 4.45 -7.32
C VAL A 85 0.55 3.56 -6.15
N VAL A 86 -0.45 3.14 -5.37
CA VAL A 86 -0.35 2.10 -4.37
C VAL A 86 -1.49 1.11 -4.62
N ALA A 87 -1.17 -0.18 -4.66
CA ALA A 87 -2.14 -1.23 -4.95
C ALA A 87 -1.94 -2.42 -4.00
N PHE A 88 -3.06 -3.03 -3.62
CA PHE A 88 -3.07 -4.32 -2.94
C PHE A 88 -2.87 -5.44 -3.95
N ALA A 89 -1.76 -6.14 -3.80
CA ALA A 89 -1.27 -7.10 -4.77
C ALA A 89 -1.71 -8.54 -4.42
N ASP A 90 -1.72 -8.87 -3.12
CA ASP A 90 -2.22 -10.13 -2.57
C ASP A 90 -2.45 -9.99 -1.06
N SER A 91 -2.99 -11.04 -0.42
CA SER A 91 -3.33 -11.12 1.01
C SER A 91 -2.26 -10.63 1.99
N HIS A 92 -0.99 -10.53 1.59
CA HIS A 92 0.12 -10.19 2.46
C HIS A 92 0.90 -8.95 2.00
N THR A 93 0.58 -8.40 0.82
CA THR A 93 1.50 -7.54 0.08
C THR A 93 0.81 -6.33 -0.54
N LEU A 94 1.32 -5.16 -0.18
CA LEU A 94 1.10 -3.90 -0.87
C LEU A 94 2.30 -3.61 -1.77
N ILE A 95 2.04 -2.99 -2.92
CA ILE A 95 3.09 -2.49 -3.81
C ILE A 95 2.77 -1.07 -4.24
N GLY A 96 3.78 -0.34 -4.67
CA GLY A 96 3.57 0.98 -5.21
C GLY A 96 4.71 1.49 -6.08
N GLU A 97 4.39 2.51 -6.87
CA GLU A 97 5.33 3.30 -7.63
C GLU A 97 5.20 4.76 -7.17
N LEU A 98 6.35 5.36 -6.88
CA LEU A 98 6.50 6.72 -6.41
C LEU A 98 6.97 7.63 -7.55
N PRO A 99 6.65 8.94 -7.54
CA PRO A 99 7.35 9.93 -8.35
C PRO A 99 8.81 10.07 -7.91
N GLU A 100 9.64 10.80 -8.68
CA GLU A 100 11.08 10.89 -8.46
C GLU A 100 11.45 11.47 -7.08
N ASP A 101 10.75 12.53 -6.67
CA ASP A 101 10.98 13.23 -5.39
C ASP A 101 10.12 12.70 -4.23
N ALA A 102 9.66 11.45 -4.33
CA ALA A 102 8.90 10.81 -3.26
C ALA A 102 9.64 9.68 -2.57
N SER A 103 9.22 9.39 -1.35
CA SER A 103 9.74 8.31 -0.53
C SER A 103 8.62 7.56 0.16
N ALA A 104 8.87 6.26 0.39
CA ALA A 104 8.10 5.43 1.29
C ALA A 104 8.96 5.08 2.50
N SER A 105 8.41 5.21 3.70
CA SER A 105 9.05 4.82 4.94
C SER A 105 8.10 4.06 5.85
N LEU A 106 8.67 3.23 6.71
CA LEU A 106 7.92 2.45 7.69
C LEU A 106 8.25 2.98 9.09
N SER A 107 7.22 3.27 9.88
CA SER A 107 7.31 3.73 11.27
C SER A 107 6.38 2.93 12.17
N GLU A 108 6.70 2.90 13.46
CA GLU A 108 5.79 2.48 14.52
C GLU A 108 4.68 3.52 14.71
N ASP A 109 3.60 3.16 15.40
CA ASP A 109 2.48 4.09 15.63
C ASP A 109 2.85 5.37 16.41
N ASP A 110 3.88 5.30 17.26
CA ASP A 110 4.43 6.45 17.97
C ASP A 110 5.33 7.35 17.09
N GLY A 111 5.48 7.02 15.81
CA GLY A 111 6.32 7.72 14.85
C GLY A 111 7.80 7.29 14.88
N THR A 112 8.19 6.32 15.72
CA THR A 112 9.54 5.79 15.74
C THR A 112 9.87 5.13 14.39
N PRO A 113 10.91 5.57 13.68
CA PRO A 113 11.28 4.95 12.41
C PRO A 113 11.70 3.49 12.60
N SER A 114 11.26 2.63 11.68
CA SER A 114 11.71 1.23 11.64
C SER A 114 13.21 1.13 11.29
N VAL A 115 13.82 -0.01 11.63
CA VAL A 115 15.24 -0.23 11.36
C VAL A 115 15.46 -0.46 9.87
N ARG A 116 16.19 0.46 9.23
CA ARG A 116 16.57 0.37 7.82
C ARG A 116 17.93 -0.30 7.64
N ARG A 117 18.01 -1.27 6.73
CA ARG A 117 19.24 -1.93 6.27
C ARG A 117 19.26 -1.94 4.75
N GLY A 118 19.97 -0.97 4.18
CA GLY A 118 20.02 -0.78 2.72
C GLY A 118 18.64 -0.42 2.16
N ASN A 119 18.13 -1.27 1.27
CA ASN A 119 16.85 -1.09 0.59
C ASN A 119 15.67 -1.79 1.30
N LEU A 120 15.89 -2.31 2.50
CA LEU A 120 14.89 -3.00 3.31
C LEU A 120 14.75 -2.30 4.67
N SER A 121 13.52 -2.04 5.09
CA SER A 121 13.17 -1.60 6.44
C SER A 121 12.30 -2.66 7.12
N LEU A 122 12.57 -2.93 8.40
CA LEU A 122 11.91 -3.98 9.15
C LEU A 122 11.33 -3.43 10.46
N SER A 123 10.08 -3.77 10.73
CA SER A 123 9.46 -3.65 12.06
C SER A 123 9.07 -5.05 12.54
N VAL A 124 9.55 -5.43 13.72
CA VAL A 124 9.45 -6.81 14.26
C VAL A 124 8.77 -6.75 15.63
N HIS A 125 7.69 -7.51 15.80
CA HIS A 125 7.03 -7.69 17.08
C HIS A 125 6.61 -9.15 17.26
N GLY A 126 7.43 -9.97 17.92
CA GLY A 126 7.17 -11.41 18.04
C GLY A 126 7.18 -12.10 16.68
N ASP A 127 6.11 -12.81 16.35
CA ASP A 127 5.85 -13.39 15.04
C ASP A 127 5.25 -12.39 14.04
N ASP A 128 4.95 -11.16 14.44
CA ASP A 128 4.35 -10.16 13.57
C ASP A 128 5.41 -9.24 12.96
N VAL A 129 5.81 -9.51 11.71
CA VAL A 129 6.87 -8.78 11.02
C VAL A 129 6.34 -8.05 9.78
N ILE A 130 6.64 -6.75 9.70
CA ILE A 130 6.42 -5.94 8.50
C ILE A 130 7.76 -5.59 7.86
N ALA A 131 7.87 -5.87 6.56
CA ALA A 131 9.01 -5.52 5.73
C ALA A 131 8.59 -4.51 4.67
N LEU A 132 9.31 -3.41 4.56
CA LEU A 132 9.25 -2.46 3.44
C LEU A 132 10.52 -2.62 2.61
N ALA A 133 10.38 -3.10 1.37
CA ALA A 133 11.45 -3.15 0.40
C ALA A 133 11.28 -2.02 -0.62
N SER A 134 12.39 -1.49 -1.14
CA SER A 134 12.36 -0.46 -2.19
C SER A 134 13.42 -0.71 -3.26
N CYS A 135 13.14 -0.32 -4.51
CA CYS A 135 14.09 -0.34 -5.61
C CYS A 135 13.77 0.80 -6.59
N GLY A 136 14.64 1.81 -6.64
CA GLY A 136 14.37 3.03 -7.39
C GLY A 136 13.04 3.65 -6.96
N ARG A 137 12.11 3.78 -7.91
CA ARG A 137 10.77 4.36 -7.71
C ARG A 137 9.73 3.35 -7.24
N THR A 138 10.08 2.07 -7.13
CA THR A 138 9.14 1.02 -6.71
C THR A 138 9.35 0.67 -5.24
N PHE A 139 8.26 0.33 -4.56
CA PHE A 139 8.32 -0.23 -3.22
C PHE A 139 7.30 -1.35 -3.04
N SER A 140 7.55 -2.20 -2.04
CA SER A 140 6.61 -3.20 -1.58
C SER A 140 6.63 -3.29 -0.07
N VAL A 141 5.45 -3.36 0.54
CA VAL A 141 5.27 -3.65 1.96
C VAL A 141 4.64 -5.02 2.08
N ALA A 142 5.24 -5.89 2.89
CA ALA A 142 4.67 -7.21 3.14
C ALA A 142 4.72 -7.59 4.61
N ARG A 143 3.74 -8.41 5.01
CA ARG A 143 3.67 -9.03 6.32
C ARG A 143 4.20 -10.46 6.29
N GLY A 144 4.81 -10.91 7.39
CA GLY A 144 5.15 -12.32 7.61
C GLY A 144 5.27 -12.68 9.08
N ALA A 145 5.17 -13.99 9.34
CA ALA A 145 5.37 -14.67 10.63
C ALA A 145 6.84 -14.64 11.10
N SER A 146 7.76 -14.23 10.23
CA SER A 146 9.20 -14.15 10.49
C SER A 146 9.86 -13.11 9.59
N ILE A 147 11.08 -12.70 9.94
CA ILE A 147 11.89 -11.77 9.14
C ILE A 147 12.10 -12.32 7.73
N ASP A 148 12.44 -13.60 7.59
CA ASP A 148 12.71 -14.21 6.29
C ASP A 148 11.46 -14.27 5.43
N GLN A 149 10.30 -14.59 6.01
CA GLN A 149 9.05 -14.64 5.27
C GLN A 149 8.60 -13.24 4.83
N ALA A 150 8.60 -12.25 5.73
CA ALA A 150 8.23 -10.87 5.41
C ALA A 150 9.17 -10.28 4.34
N ARG A 151 10.47 -10.52 4.46
CA ARG A 151 11.47 -10.12 3.46
C ARG A 151 11.22 -10.79 2.11
N ALA A 152 11.02 -12.10 2.08
CA ALA A 152 10.79 -12.83 0.83
C ALA A 152 9.55 -12.30 0.09
N ARG A 153 8.45 -12.07 0.82
CA ARG A 153 7.22 -11.48 0.27
C ARG A 153 7.43 -10.05 -0.25
N ALA A 154 8.09 -9.18 0.52
CA ALA A 154 8.36 -7.81 0.10
C ALA A 154 9.27 -7.75 -1.15
N LEU A 155 10.28 -8.62 -1.23
CA LEU A 155 11.14 -8.72 -2.41
C LEU A 155 10.39 -9.28 -3.63
N ALA A 156 9.49 -10.25 -3.44
CA ALA A 156 8.62 -10.74 -4.51
C ALA A 156 7.65 -9.66 -5.01
N GLY A 157 7.18 -8.78 -4.12
CA GLY A 157 6.36 -7.63 -4.51
C GLY A 157 7.09 -6.61 -5.39
N LEU A 158 8.41 -6.42 -5.20
CA LEU A 158 9.20 -5.46 -6.00
C LEU A 158 9.29 -5.79 -7.48
N VAL A 159 9.10 -7.05 -7.87
CA VAL A 159 9.14 -7.45 -9.30
C VAL A 159 7.77 -7.40 -9.96
N ARG A 160 6.71 -7.03 -9.23
CA ARG A 160 5.36 -6.82 -9.78
C ARG A 160 5.27 -5.41 -10.38
N LEU A 161 4.27 -5.20 -11.23
CA LEU A 161 4.03 -3.93 -11.91
C LEU A 161 2.87 -3.19 -11.23
N PRO A 162 3.11 -2.15 -10.39
CA PRO A 162 2.06 -1.52 -9.59
C PRO A 162 0.86 -1.01 -10.37
N TRP A 163 1.09 -0.44 -11.55
CA TRP A 163 0.02 0.04 -12.42
C TRP A 163 -0.85 -1.09 -12.98
N PHE A 164 -0.26 -2.24 -13.30
CA PHE A 164 -0.99 -3.41 -13.80
C PHE A 164 -1.82 -4.05 -12.69
N GLU A 165 -1.26 -4.20 -11.49
CA GLU A 165 -1.99 -4.71 -10.32
C GLU A 165 -3.17 -3.79 -9.94
N ALA A 166 -2.96 -2.47 -10.05
CA ALA A 166 -4.04 -1.50 -9.87
C ALA A 166 -5.18 -1.72 -10.86
N GLU A 167 -4.87 -1.89 -12.16
CA GLU A 167 -5.88 -2.19 -13.19
C GLU A 167 -6.64 -3.48 -12.89
N GLU A 168 -5.94 -4.58 -12.58
CA GLU A 168 -6.58 -5.85 -12.23
C GLU A 168 -7.51 -5.72 -11.01
N ARG A 169 -7.03 -5.05 -9.96
CA ARG A 169 -7.80 -4.90 -8.71
C ARG A 169 -9.07 -4.08 -8.96
N LEU A 170 -8.97 -3.01 -9.73
CA LEU A 170 -10.13 -2.20 -10.09
C LEU A 170 -11.12 -2.99 -10.95
N ALA A 171 -10.66 -3.78 -11.93
CA ALA A 171 -11.52 -4.60 -12.78
C ALA A 171 -12.37 -5.63 -11.99
N ARG A 172 -11.80 -6.25 -10.94
CA ARG A 172 -12.52 -7.21 -10.08
C ARG A 172 -13.75 -6.60 -9.41
N VAL A 173 -13.63 -5.37 -8.88
CA VAL A 173 -14.76 -4.69 -8.22
C VAL A 173 -15.84 -4.23 -9.20
N GLY A 174 -15.49 -3.97 -10.47
CA GLY A 174 -16.47 -3.66 -11.51
C GLY A 174 -17.36 -4.84 -11.90
N THR A 175 -16.93 -6.08 -11.61
CA THR A 175 -17.64 -7.31 -11.99
C THR A 175 -18.63 -7.75 -10.90
N THR A 176 -18.40 -7.36 -9.65
CA THR A 176 -19.23 -7.75 -8.49
C THR A 176 -20.49 -6.90 -8.33
N ALA A 177 -20.61 -5.75 -9.02
CA ALA A 177 -21.78 -4.86 -8.94
C ALA A 177 -22.96 -5.27 -9.85
N LEU A 178 -22.96 -6.48 -10.41
CA LEU A 178 -24.01 -7.02 -11.29
C LEU A 178 -24.70 -8.28 -10.73
N ARG A 179 -24.81 -8.42 -9.41
CA ARG A 179 -25.65 -9.46 -8.79
C ARG A 179 -26.61 -8.86 -7.78
#